data_AF-A0A359BDQ7-F1
#
_entry.id   AF-A0A359BDQ7-F1
#
_cell.length_a   1.000
_cell.length_b   1.000
_cell.length_c   1.000
_cell.angle_alpha   90.00
_cell.angle_beta   90.00
_cell.angle_gamma   90.00
#
_symmetry.space_group_name_H-M   'P 1'
#
loop_
_entity.id
_entity.type
_entity.pdbx_description
1 polymer ?
#
loop_
_entity_poly.entity_id
_entity_poly.type
_entity_poly.pdbx_seq_one_letter_code
_entity_poly.pdbx_strand_id
1 'polypeptide(L)'
;MKLSFNYLSKHVDLEGISVKEVADKLTFSGAEVEGIEHLACGSNLVIGEIKSCIPHPDSDHLHILNVYEGEKYGTHQIVCGAKNARVGLKVIVARDGAKLKEVEIKPSTIRGVFSDGMCCS
;
A
#
# COMPACT_ATOMS: atom_id res chain seq x y z
N MET A 1 -22.15 -6.62 -2.77
CA MET A 1 -21.17 -7.44 -1.98
C MET A 1 -19.83 -7.42 -2.72
N LYS A 2 -18.68 -7.33 -2.04
CA LYS A 2 -17.35 -7.48 -2.70
C LYS A 2 -16.77 -8.86 -2.39
N LEU A 3 -16.18 -9.50 -3.40
CA LEU A 3 -15.57 -10.82 -3.29
C LEU A 3 -14.21 -10.83 -3.99
N SER A 4 -13.20 -11.44 -3.37
CA SER A 4 -11.90 -11.64 -4.01
C SER A 4 -11.98 -12.80 -5.00
N PHE A 5 -11.54 -12.57 -6.24
CA PHE A 5 -11.40 -13.64 -7.24
C PHE A 5 -10.50 -14.78 -6.76
N ASN A 6 -9.38 -14.45 -6.10
CA ASN A 6 -8.46 -15.43 -5.51
C ASN A 6 -9.08 -16.23 -4.36
N TYR A 7 -10.11 -15.71 -3.72
CA TYR A 7 -10.83 -16.46 -2.69
C TYR A 7 -11.82 -17.41 -3.34
N LEU A 8 -12.56 -16.96 -4.35
CA LEU A 8 -13.49 -17.79 -5.12
C LEU A 8 -12.79 -19.01 -5.75
N SER A 9 -11.59 -18.81 -6.31
CA SER A 9 -10.78 -19.86 -6.92
C SER A 9 -10.32 -20.96 -5.95
N LYS A 10 -10.50 -20.78 -4.62
CA LYS A 10 -10.22 -21.83 -3.62
C LYS A 10 -11.37 -22.80 -3.44
N HIS A 11 -12.56 -22.44 -3.92
CA HIS A 11 -13.79 -23.21 -3.73
C HIS A 11 -14.32 -23.80 -5.04
N VAL A 12 -13.97 -23.20 -6.18
CA VAL A 12 -14.38 -23.64 -7.51
C VAL A 12 -13.17 -23.57 -8.43
N ASP A 13 -13.04 -24.55 -9.32
CA ASP A 13 -12.03 -24.52 -10.37
C ASP A 13 -12.34 -23.43 -11.40
N LEU A 14 -11.43 -22.48 -11.52
CA LEU A 14 -11.50 -21.34 -12.42
C LEU A 14 -10.32 -21.32 -13.41
N GLU A 15 -9.60 -22.44 -13.54
CA GLU A 15 -8.48 -22.54 -14.47
C GLU A 15 -8.94 -22.27 -15.91
N GLY A 16 -8.24 -21.37 -16.60
CA GLY A 16 -8.57 -20.95 -17.96
C GLY A 16 -9.83 -20.09 -18.10
N ILE A 17 -10.53 -19.75 -17.02
CA ILE A 17 -11.72 -18.88 -17.05
C ILE A 17 -11.31 -17.45 -16.67
N SER A 18 -11.62 -16.50 -17.54
CA SER A 18 -11.36 -15.09 -17.28
C SER A 18 -12.28 -14.52 -16.19
N VAL A 19 -11.82 -13.46 -15.50
CA VAL A 19 -12.62 -12.74 -14.48
C VAL A 19 -13.96 -12.25 -15.06
N LYS A 20 -13.96 -11.83 -16.32
CA LYS A 20 -15.17 -11.37 -17.02
C LYS A 20 -16.17 -12.51 -17.23
N GLU A 21 -15.72 -13.68 -17.68
CA GLU A 21 -16.61 -14.84 -17.86
C GLU A 21 -17.20 -15.32 -16.54
N VAL A 22 -16.44 -15.26 -15.44
CA VAL A 22 -16.96 -15.54 -14.10
C VAL A 22 -18.04 -14.52 -13.72
N ALA A 23 -17.80 -13.23 -13.97
CA ALA A 23 -18.78 -12.18 -13.68
C ALA A 23 -20.08 -12.33 -14.49
N ASP A 24 -19.97 -12.66 -15.77
CA ASP A 24 -21.11 -12.92 -16.66
C ASP A 24 -21.91 -14.13 -16.14
N LYS A 25 -21.24 -15.25 -15.83
CA LYS A 25 -21.89 -16.45 -15.27
C LYS A 25 -22.60 -16.18 -13.95
N LEU A 26 -21.98 -15.43 -13.04
CA LEU A 26 -22.62 -15.02 -11.78
C LEU A 26 -23.89 -14.22 -12.06
N THR A 27 -23.80 -13.22 -12.93
CA THR A 27 -24.92 -12.35 -13.30
C THR A 27 -26.08 -13.14 -13.89
N PHE A 28 -25.82 -14.02 -14.86
CA PHE A 28 -26.87 -14.85 -15.48
C PHE A 28 -27.46 -15.91 -14.54
N SER A 29 -26.73 -16.30 -13.49
CA SER A 29 -27.25 -17.19 -12.44
C SER A 29 -28.09 -16.47 -11.36
N GLY A 30 -28.24 -15.15 -11.46
CA GLY A 30 -29.05 -14.33 -10.56
C GLY A 30 -28.24 -13.55 -9.51
N ALA A 31 -26.91 -13.62 -9.55
CA ALA A 31 -26.00 -12.84 -8.71
C ALA A 31 -25.33 -11.74 -9.54
N GLU A 32 -26.00 -10.59 -9.68
CA GLU A 32 -25.53 -9.47 -10.49
C GLU A 32 -24.14 -8.96 -10.07
N VAL A 33 -23.25 -8.78 -11.05
CA VAL A 33 -21.91 -8.21 -10.85
C VAL A 33 -21.87 -6.77 -11.36
N GLU A 34 -21.94 -5.83 -10.43
CA GLU A 34 -21.95 -4.38 -10.71
C GLU A 34 -20.59 -3.84 -11.20
N GLY A 35 -19.49 -4.53 -10.89
CA GLY A 35 -18.16 -4.05 -11.28
C GLY A 35 -17.02 -5.01 -10.94
N ILE A 36 -15.91 -4.81 -11.63
CA ILE A 36 -14.65 -5.53 -11.43
C ILE A 36 -13.56 -4.49 -11.13
N GLU A 37 -12.87 -4.65 -10.00
CA GLU A 37 -11.81 -3.75 -9.55
C GLU A 37 -10.51 -4.52 -9.30
N HIS A 38 -9.38 -3.97 -9.74
CA HIS A 38 -8.06 -4.46 -9.32
C HIS A 38 -7.67 -3.80 -7.99
N LEU A 39 -7.38 -4.63 -6.97
CA LEU A 39 -7.17 -4.17 -5.59
C LEU A 39 -5.97 -3.24 -5.41
N ALA A 40 -4.86 -3.49 -6.10
CA ALA A 40 -3.64 -2.69 -5.93
C ALA A 40 -2.89 -2.56 -7.26
N CYS A 41 -2.39 -1.34 -7.51
CA CYS A 41 -1.37 -1.08 -8.51
C CYS A 41 -0.32 -0.16 -7.88
N GLY A 42 0.94 -0.57 -8.00
CA GLY A 42 2.07 0.06 -7.35
C GLY A 42 3.37 -0.55 -7.84
N SER A 43 4.42 0.25 -8.00
CA SER A 43 5.78 -0.23 -8.26
C SER A 43 6.73 0.20 -7.15
N ASN A 44 7.87 -0.48 -7.04
CA ASN A 44 8.94 -0.16 -6.08
C ASN A 44 8.46 -0.03 -4.62
N LEU A 45 7.60 -0.97 -4.23
CA LEU A 45 7.08 -1.10 -2.87
C LEU A 45 7.86 -2.16 -2.11
N VAL A 46 8.21 -1.86 -0.86
CA VAL A 46 8.88 -2.80 0.05
C VAL A 46 8.18 -2.85 1.39
N ILE A 47 8.38 -3.94 2.14
CA ILE A 47 7.95 -4.02 3.53
C ILE A 47 9.03 -3.35 4.38
N GLY A 48 8.63 -2.39 5.22
CA GLY A 48 9.49 -1.75 6.20
C GLY A 48 8.97 -1.94 7.62
N GLU A 49 9.82 -1.73 8.62
CA GLU A 49 9.46 -1.71 10.04
C GLU A 49 9.87 -0.39 10.67
N ILE A 50 8.94 0.29 11.34
CA ILE A 50 9.22 1.55 12.03
C ILE A 50 10.11 1.27 13.25
N LYS A 51 11.36 1.73 13.22
CA LYS A 51 12.33 1.60 14.32
C LYS A 51 12.28 2.76 15.31
N SER A 52 11.94 3.97 14.84
CA SER A 52 11.62 5.09 15.72
C SER A 52 10.47 5.92 15.13
N CYS A 53 9.70 6.55 16.03
CA CYS A 53 8.59 7.44 15.70
C CYS A 53 8.63 8.58 16.71
N ILE A 54 8.98 9.78 16.25
CA ILE A 54 9.03 10.99 17.09
C ILE A 54 8.09 12.05 16.50
N PRO A 55 7.48 12.90 17.34
CA PRO A 55 6.66 14.01 16.84
C PRO A 55 7.50 14.98 16.02
N HIS A 56 6.89 15.54 14.98
CA HIS A 56 7.54 16.56 14.16
C HIS A 56 7.61 17.89 14.92
N PRO A 57 8.78 18.57 14.98
CA PRO A 57 8.95 19.80 15.77
C PRO A 57 8.07 20.96 15.29
N ASP A 58 7.78 21.00 13.98
CA ASP A 58 6.95 22.03 13.33
C ASP A 58 5.53 21.53 12.94
N SER A 59 5.03 20.44 13.55
CA SER A 59 3.64 19.98 13.32
C SER A 59 3.12 19.00 14.37
N ASP A 60 1.92 19.28 14.88
CA ASP A 60 1.20 18.41 15.84
C ASP A 60 0.54 17.16 15.21
N HIS A 61 0.68 16.99 13.89
CA HIS A 61 0.03 15.92 13.13
C HIS A 61 1.01 15.06 12.33
N LEU A 62 2.30 15.40 12.34
CA LEU A 62 3.32 14.66 11.61
C LEU A 62 4.27 13.97 12.58
N HIS A 63 4.85 12.88 12.11
CA HIS A 63 5.85 12.10 12.80
C HIS A 63 7.06 11.96 11.90
N ILE A 64 8.25 12.00 12.50
CA ILE A 64 9.49 11.63 11.83
C ILE A 64 9.75 10.18 12.18
N LEU A 65 9.72 9.33 11.16
CA LEU A 65 9.93 7.90 11.29
C LEU A 65 11.33 7.54 10.80
N ASN A 66 11.99 6.61 11.48
CA ASN A 66 13.08 5.84 10.86
C ASN A 66 12.56 4.45 10.55
N VAL A 67 12.52 4.09 9.28
CA VAL A 67 11.91 2.85 8.79
C VAL A 67 13.00 1.95 8.22
N TYR A 68 13.14 0.76 8.80
CA TYR A 68 14.08 -0.26 8.33
C TYR A 68 13.42 -1.11 7.23
N GLU A 69 13.99 -1.09 6.03
CA GLU A 69 13.48 -1.75 4.82
C GLU A 69 14.22 -3.05 4.48
N GLY A 70 14.93 -3.62 5.46
CA GLY A 70 15.76 -4.82 5.28
C GLY A 70 17.20 -4.52 4.90
N GLU A 71 18.06 -5.55 4.90
CA GLU A 71 19.51 -5.40 4.77
C GLU A 71 19.94 -4.75 3.45
N LYS A 72 19.18 -5.03 2.38
CA LYS A 72 19.44 -4.50 1.04
C LYS A 72 19.27 -2.97 0.96
N TYR A 73 18.33 -2.42 1.72
CA TYR A 73 17.92 -1.03 1.60
C TYR A 73 18.31 -0.19 2.82
N GLY A 74 18.45 -0.80 3.99
CA GLY A 74 18.85 -0.10 5.21
C GLY A 74 17.68 0.61 5.89
N THR A 75 17.98 1.71 6.57
CA THR A 75 16.99 2.51 7.31
C THR A 75 16.88 3.89 6.69
N HIS A 76 15.65 4.34 6.41
CA HIS A 76 15.40 5.66 5.84
C HIS A 76 14.48 6.49 6.73
N GLN A 77 14.67 7.81 6.68
CA GLN A 77 13.81 8.76 7.36
C GLN A 77 12.59 9.07 6.49
N ILE A 78 11.39 8.88 7.05
CA ILE A 78 10.12 9.15 6.36
C ILE A 78 9.25 10.00 7.27
N VAL A 79 8.72 11.10 6.74
CA VAL A 79 7.74 11.93 7.45
C VAL A 79 6.34 11.36 7.17
N CYS A 80 5.57 11.06 8.22
CA CYS A 80 4.26 10.43 8.12
C CYS A 80 3.23 11.11 9.01
N GLY A 81 2.03 11.37 8.48
CA GLY A 81 0.92 11.97 9.22
C GLY A 81 -0.06 10.97 9.85
N ALA A 82 0.18 9.67 9.71
CA ALA A 82 -0.76 8.65 10.15
C ALA A 82 -0.77 8.53 11.69
N LYS A 83 -1.94 8.70 12.32
CA LYS A 83 -2.10 8.64 13.79
C LYS A 83 -1.77 7.27 14.40
N ASN A 84 -1.79 6.22 13.59
CA ASN A 84 -1.47 4.85 14.00
C ASN A 84 0.02 4.51 13.84
N ALA A 85 0.85 5.43 13.34
CA ALA A 85 2.30 5.24 13.18
C ALA A 85 2.98 5.09 14.54
N ARG A 86 3.65 3.95 14.75
CA ARG A 86 4.29 3.60 16.02
C ARG A 86 5.44 2.64 15.81
N VAL A 87 6.39 2.63 16.74
CA VAL A 87 7.54 1.71 16.72
C VAL A 87 7.08 0.25 16.67
N GLY A 88 7.78 -0.57 15.89
CA GLY A 88 7.49 -1.99 15.67
C GLY A 88 6.40 -2.27 14.64
N LEU A 89 5.72 -1.24 14.11
CA LEU A 89 4.72 -1.43 13.06
C LEU A 89 5.41 -1.77 11.74
N LYS A 90 4.99 -2.88 11.11
CA LYS A 90 5.34 -3.20 9.73
C LYS A 90 4.42 -2.43 8.79
N VAL A 91 5.02 -1.76 7.81
CA VAL A 91 4.34 -0.88 6.85
C VAL A 91 4.79 -1.20 5.43
N ILE A 92 3.98 -0.80 4.45
CA ILE A 92 4.43 -0.76 3.06
C ILE A 92 5.07 0.60 2.81
N VAL A 93 6.30 0.59 2.31
CA VAL A 93 7.06 1.78 1.95
C VAL A 93 7.09 1.90 0.43
N ALA A 94 6.62 3.04 -0.08
CA ALA A 94 6.83 3.47 -1.44
C ALA A 94 8.11 4.29 -1.51
N ARG A 95 9.12 3.77 -2.22
CA ARG A 95 10.45 4.37 -2.34
C ARG A 95 10.50 5.37 -3.51
N ASP A 96 11.62 6.08 -3.66
CA ASP A 96 11.85 6.95 -4.83
C ASP A 96 11.57 6.23 -6.16
N GLY A 97 10.84 6.89 -7.05
CA GLY A 97 10.39 6.33 -8.33
C GLY A 97 9.26 5.31 -8.23
N ALA A 98 8.70 5.06 -7.03
CA ALA A 98 7.49 4.25 -6.89
C ALA A 98 6.32 4.94 -7.61
N LYS A 99 5.66 4.20 -8.50
CA LYS A 99 4.46 4.67 -9.21
C LYS A 99 3.25 4.09 -8.51
N LEU A 100 2.58 4.93 -7.73
CA LEU A 100 1.23 4.69 -7.22
C LEU A 100 0.23 5.20 -8.27
N LYS A 101 -1.02 4.70 -8.26
CA LYS A 101 -2.10 5.02 -9.23
C LYS A 101 -1.91 6.32 -10.03
N GLU A 102 -1.93 7.46 -9.37
CA GLU A 102 -1.80 8.79 -10.00
C GLU A 102 -0.57 9.57 -9.50
N VAL A 103 0.31 8.95 -8.71
CA VAL A 103 1.40 9.64 -8.01
C VAL A 103 2.72 8.89 -8.18
N GLU A 104 3.75 9.59 -8.64
CA GLU A 104 5.14 9.12 -8.57
C GLU A 104 5.79 9.68 -7.30
N ILE A 105 6.37 8.80 -6.50
CA ILE A 105 7.06 9.17 -5.26
C ILE A 105 8.44 9.69 -5.57
N LYS A 106 8.80 10.83 -4.96
CA LYS A 106 10.13 11.44 -5.00
C LYS A 106 10.51 11.91 -3.60
N PRO A 107 11.80 11.83 -3.21
CA PRO A 107 12.29 12.41 -1.97
C PRO A 107 11.97 13.90 -1.91
N SER A 108 11.53 14.36 -0.75
CA SER A 108 11.17 15.77 -0.57
C SER A 108 11.43 16.22 0.87
N THR A 109 11.47 17.54 1.07
CA THR A 109 11.57 18.12 2.41
C THR A 109 10.19 18.60 2.83
N ILE A 110 9.69 18.05 3.93
CA ILE A 110 8.38 18.39 4.51
C ILE A 110 8.66 19.18 5.78
N ARG A 111 8.30 20.47 5.80
CA ARG A 111 8.48 21.36 6.97
C ARG A 111 9.90 21.34 7.56
N GLY A 112 10.90 21.36 6.68
CA GLY A 112 12.32 21.36 7.05
C GLY A 112 12.92 20.00 7.37
N VAL A 113 12.14 18.92 7.33
CA VAL A 113 12.61 17.55 7.56
C VAL A 113 12.58 16.75 6.26
N PHE A 114 13.70 16.12 5.91
CA PHE A 114 13.82 15.27 4.73
C PHE A 114 12.97 14.00 4.86
N SER A 115 12.26 13.62 3.80
CA SER A 115 11.47 12.39 3.71
C SER A 115 11.87 11.61 2.47
N ASP A 116 12.45 10.43 2.68
CA ASP A 116 12.96 9.55 1.63
C ASP A 116 11.94 8.45 1.27
N GLY A 117 10.77 8.89 0.82
CA GLY A 117 9.65 8.02 0.47
C GLY A 117 8.39 8.28 1.29
N MET A 118 7.48 7.31 1.28
CA MET A 118 6.15 7.41 1.88
C MET A 118 5.70 6.06 2.46
N CYS A 119 5.11 6.06 3.66
CA CYS A 119 4.37 4.91 4.17
C CYS A 119 2.94 4.89 3.59
N CYS A 120 2.54 3.79 2.94
CA CYS A 120 1.22 3.65 2.32
C CYS A 120 0.11 3.36 3.36
N SER A 121 -1.11 3.80 3.05
CA SER A 121 -2.35 3.52 3.79
C SER A 121 -3.00 2.20 3.44
#